data_AF-A0A932XXI2-F1
#
_entry.id   AF-A0A932XXI2-F1
#
_cell.length_a   1.000
_cell.length_b   1.000
_cell.length_c   1.000
_cell.angle_alpha   90.00
_cell.angle_beta   90.00
_cell.angle_gamma   90.00
#
_symmetry.space_group_name_H-M   'P 1'
#
loop_
_entity.id
_entity.type
_entity.pdbx_description
1 polymer ?
#
loop_
_entity_poly.entity_id
_entity_poly.type
_entity_poly.pdbx_seq_one_letter_code
_entity_poly.pdbx_strand_id
1 'polypeptide(L)'
;MSHPLDALEVHLRDVLPQLSGPWVMGRGRYEAPFAQIIGATLAPHRYWDCIWNDLYLELKLGNIWLDLVRYSEKLLQVNDGARRPVITLFLQYREVRITEIYAVEDQQLLKALQLTKESAQDLLRIHREVPRSLNAQASLAPADVEAIATFTIGVV
;
A
#
# COMPACT_ATOMS: atom_id res chain seq x y z
N MET A 1 21.99 12.45 -7.18
CA MET A 1 21.21 11.23 -7.49
C MET A 1 19.79 11.55 -7.05
N SER A 2 18.81 11.52 -7.96
CA SER A 2 17.40 11.71 -7.60
C SER A 2 16.97 10.60 -6.64
N HIS A 3 16.13 10.91 -5.66
CA HIS A 3 15.63 9.91 -4.74
C HIS A 3 14.80 8.88 -5.54
N PRO A 4 14.85 7.56 -5.25
CA PRO A 4 14.04 6.57 -5.99
C PRO A 4 12.53 6.89 -6.03
N LEU A 5 12.04 7.60 -4.99
CA LEU A 5 10.66 8.09 -4.93
C LEU A 5 10.36 9.20 -5.93
N ASP A 6 11.32 10.09 -6.23
CA ASP A 6 11.14 11.15 -7.24
C ASP A 6 10.92 10.52 -8.63
N ALA A 7 11.67 9.45 -8.93
CA ALA A 7 11.52 8.71 -10.17
C ALA A 7 10.16 8.00 -10.24
N LEU A 8 9.69 7.43 -9.12
CA LEU A 8 8.37 6.82 -9.04
C LEU A 8 7.26 7.87 -9.21
N GLU A 9 7.38 9.03 -8.59
CA GLU A 9 6.41 10.13 -8.71
C GLU A 9 6.26 10.59 -10.16
N VAL A 10 7.38 10.87 -10.83
CA VAL A 10 7.38 11.29 -12.25
C VAL A 10 6.75 10.21 -13.11
N HIS A 11 7.18 8.96 -12.94
CA HIS A 11 6.65 7.83 -13.70
C HIS A 11 5.15 7.64 -13.50
N LEU A 12 4.69 7.62 -12.24
CA LEU A 12 3.27 7.46 -11.92
C LEU A 12 2.43 8.62 -12.47
N ARG A 13 2.96 9.86 -12.47
CA ARG A 13 2.30 11.03 -13.07
C ARG A 13 2.12 10.86 -14.58
N ASP A 14 3.14 10.35 -15.28
CA ASP A 14 3.11 10.15 -16.73
C ASP A 14 2.14 9.03 -17.15
N VAL A 15 2.02 7.98 -16.34
CA VAL A 15 1.12 6.84 -16.63
C VAL A 15 -0.29 7.01 -16.05
N LEU A 16 -0.53 7.96 -15.14
CA LEU A 16 -1.84 8.19 -14.50
C LEU A 16 -3.00 8.28 -15.52
N PRO A 17 -2.88 8.99 -16.66
CA PRO A 17 -3.97 9.05 -17.66
C PRO A 17 -4.35 7.68 -18.24
N GLN A 18 -3.46 6.70 -18.18
CA GLN A 18 -3.65 5.34 -18.70
C GLN A 18 -4.27 4.39 -17.67
N LEU A 19 -4.28 4.76 -16.38
CA LEU A 19 -4.84 3.96 -15.28
C LEU A 19 -6.37 3.99 -15.29
N SER A 20 -6.96 3.40 -16.32
CA SER A 20 -8.39 3.26 -16.47
C SER A 20 -8.78 1.92 -17.08
N GLY A 21 -9.98 1.46 -16.74
CA GLY A 21 -10.57 0.24 -17.27
C GLY A 21 -11.54 -0.42 -16.28
N PRO A 22 -12.28 -1.45 -16.73
CA PRO A 22 -13.25 -2.16 -15.88
C PRO A 22 -12.66 -2.77 -14.60
N TRP A 23 -11.35 -2.99 -14.57
CA TRP A 23 -10.62 -3.51 -13.41
C TRP A 23 -10.61 -2.56 -12.21
N VAL A 24 -10.87 -1.26 -12.41
CA VAL A 24 -10.89 -0.24 -11.34
C VAL A 24 -12.14 -0.37 -10.45
N MET A 25 -13.30 -0.73 -11.00
CA MET A 25 -14.54 -0.86 -10.22
C MET A 25 -14.94 -2.31 -9.92
N GLY A 26 -14.23 -3.28 -10.50
CA GLY A 26 -14.59 -4.69 -10.39
C GLY A 26 -14.22 -5.28 -9.03
N ARG A 27 -14.90 -6.39 -8.67
CA ARG A 27 -14.43 -7.31 -7.60
C ARG A 27 -13.18 -8.12 -8.00
N GLY A 28 -12.52 -7.72 -9.08
CA GLY A 28 -11.37 -8.39 -9.66
C GLY A 28 -10.07 -7.98 -8.98
N ARG A 29 -8.99 -8.71 -9.32
CA ARG A 29 -7.63 -8.38 -8.88
C ARG A 29 -7.11 -7.20 -9.70
N TYR A 30 -7.14 -6.00 -9.12
CA TYR A 30 -6.68 -4.76 -9.75
C TYR A 30 -5.15 -4.69 -9.84
N GLU A 31 -4.44 -5.51 -9.08
CA GLU A 31 -2.99 -5.49 -8.95
C GLU A 31 -2.30 -5.86 -10.27
N ALA A 32 -2.81 -6.86 -10.99
CA ALA A 32 -2.22 -7.32 -12.25
C ALA A 32 -2.36 -6.28 -13.38
N PRO A 33 -3.56 -5.72 -13.67
CA PRO A 33 -3.69 -4.62 -14.63
C PRO A 33 -2.87 -3.38 -14.24
N PHE A 34 -2.88 -3.01 -12.96
CA PHE A 34 -2.10 -1.87 -12.48
C PHE A 34 -0.60 -2.07 -12.74
N ALA A 35 -0.04 -3.21 -12.31
CA ALA A 35 1.37 -3.53 -12.49
C ALA A 35 1.75 -3.53 -13.98
N GLN A 36 0.90 -4.08 -14.84
CA GLN A 36 1.13 -4.07 -16.29
C GLN A 36 1.20 -2.64 -16.86
N ILE A 37 0.27 -1.76 -16.49
CA ILE A 37 0.21 -0.38 -17.03
C ILE A 37 1.42 0.43 -16.58
N ILE A 38 1.84 0.30 -15.32
CA ILE A 38 3.01 1.04 -14.81
C ILE A 38 4.35 0.36 -15.17
N GLY A 39 4.35 -0.75 -15.93
CA GLY A 39 5.56 -1.49 -16.25
C GLY A 39 6.27 -2.14 -15.05
N ALA A 40 5.52 -2.45 -13.98
CA ALA A 40 6.00 -3.16 -12.81
C ALA A 40 5.89 -4.68 -12.98
N THR A 41 6.72 -5.41 -12.24
CA THR A 41 6.60 -6.87 -12.14
C THR A 41 5.56 -7.20 -11.08
N LEU A 42 4.49 -7.91 -11.47
CA LEU A 42 3.55 -8.46 -10.50
C LEU A 42 4.27 -9.50 -9.61
N ALA A 43 4.27 -9.26 -8.31
CA ALA A 43 5.04 -10.04 -7.34
C ALA A 43 4.22 -10.18 -6.04
N PRO A 44 3.12 -10.94 -6.07
CA PRO A 44 2.19 -11.00 -4.94
C PRO A 44 2.91 -11.60 -3.73
N HIS A 45 3.00 -10.81 -2.68
CA HIS A 45 3.66 -11.15 -1.45
C HIS A 45 2.80 -10.73 -0.26
N ARG A 46 3.19 -11.15 0.94
CA ARG A 46 2.47 -10.76 2.17
C ARG A 46 2.46 -9.25 2.41
N TYR A 47 3.52 -8.54 2.00
CA TYR A 47 3.74 -7.12 2.32
C TYR A 47 3.66 -6.17 1.12
N TRP A 48 3.65 -6.69 -0.11
CA TRP A 48 3.60 -5.91 -1.34
C TRP A 48 2.93 -6.73 -2.45
N ASP A 49 2.48 -6.07 -3.50
CA ASP A 49 1.75 -6.67 -4.61
C ASP A 49 2.57 -6.68 -5.90
N CYS A 50 3.42 -5.66 -6.11
CA CYS A 50 4.29 -5.56 -7.29
C CYS A 50 5.63 -4.88 -6.97
N ILE A 51 6.56 -4.97 -7.93
CA ILE A 51 7.90 -4.39 -7.83
C ILE A 51 8.17 -3.52 -9.05
N TRP A 52 8.55 -2.26 -8.83
CA TRP A 52 8.93 -1.31 -9.89
C TRP A 52 10.32 -0.74 -9.60
N ASN A 53 11.30 -0.97 -10.48
CA ASN A 53 12.69 -0.50 -10.31
C ASN A 53 13.23 -0.70 -8.88
N ASP A 54 13.16 -1.94 -8.39
CA ASP A 54 13.57 -2.36 -7.04
C ASP A 54 12.75 -1.78 -5.86
N LEU A 55 11.70 -1.00 -6.13
CA LEU A 55 10.73 -0.55 -5.14
C LEU A 55 9.62 -1.58 -4.97
N TYR A 56 9.36 -1.98 -3.73
CA TYR A 56 8.25 -2.85 -3.36
C TYR A 56 6.99 -2.01 -3.12
N LEU A 57 5.92 -2.32 -3.84
CA LEU A 57 4.69 -1.53 -3.84
C LEU A 57 3.52 -2.37 -3.29
N GLU A 58 2.89 -1.90 -2.22
CA GLU A 58 1.57 -2.39 -1.77
C GLU A 58 0.50 -1.52 -2.42
N LEU A 59 -0.56 -2.12 -2.95
CA LEU A 59 -1.65 -1.39 -3.59
C LEU A 59 -2.89 -1.43 -2.69
N LYS A 60 -3.59 -0.30 -2.61
CA LYS A 60 -4.86 -0.17 -1.89
C LYS A 60 -5.84 0.62 -2.75
N LEU A 61 -6.85 -0.06 -3.29
CA LEU A 61 -7.88 0.55 -4.13
C LEU A 61 -9.17 0.76 -3.34
N GLY A 62 -9.67 2.00 -3.29
CA GLY A 62 -10.92 2.35 -2.61
C GLY A 62 -10.82 2.36 -1.09
N ASN A 63 -11.61 1.54 -0.40
CA ASN A 63 -11.66 1.52 1.06
C ASN A 63 -10.29 1.14 1.66
N ILE A 64 -9.78 2.00 2.54
CA ILE A 64 -8.44 1.91 3.09
C ILE A 64 -8.47 1.03 4.34
N TRP A 65 -8.41 -0.29 4.14
CA TRP A 65 -8.27 -1.26 5.24
C TRP A 65 -6.81 -1.69 5.40
N LEU A 66 -6.29 -1.45 6.60
CA LEU A 66 -4.92 -1.75 6.99
C LEU A 66 -4.92 -2.94 7.94
N ASP A 67 -4.28 -4.04 7.53
CA ASP A 67 -4.16 -5.27 8.33
C ASP A 67 -3.16 -5.05 9.47
N LEU A 68 -3.68 -4.91 10.70
CA LEU A 68 -2.88 -4.62 11.88
C LEU A 68 -1.92 -5.77 12.23
N VAL A 69 -2.23 -7.02 11.86
CA VAL A 69 -1.29 -8.13 12.03
C VAL A 69 -0.10 -7.93 11.12
N ARG A 70 -0.33 -7.62 9.83
CA ARG A 70 0.73 -7.35 8.85
C ARG A 70 1.59 -6.14 9.26
N TYR A 71 0.98 -5.05 9.71
CA TYR A 71 1.74 -3.89 10.16
C TYR A 71 2.47 -4.12 11.50
N SER A 72 1.96 -5.00 12.37
CA SER A 72 2.69 -5.47 13.56
C SER A 72 3.94 -6.26 13.19
N GLU A 73 3.85 -7.13 12.18
CA GLU A 73 5.01 -7.85 11.65
C GLU A 73 6.06 -6.90 11.04
N LYS A 74 5.62 -5.89 10.28
CA LYS A 74 6.47 -4.82 9.74
C LYS A 74 7.18 -4.06 10.87
N LEU A 75 6.45 -3.63 11.90
CA LEU A 75 6.99 -2.89 13.03
C LEU A 75 8.04 -3.72 13.80
N LEU A 76 7.78 -5.01 13.99
CA LEU A 76 8.65 -5.92 14.73
C LEU A 76 9.71 -6.61 13.86
N GLN A 77 9.68 -6.39 12.54
CA GLN A 77 10.64 -6.93 11.58
C GLN A 77 10.83 -8.46 11.68
N VAL A 78 9.72 -9.18 11.82
CA VAL A 78 9.72 -10.62 12.21
C VAL A 78 10.31 -11.56 11.16
N ASN A 79 10.47 -11.12 9.92
CA ASN A 79 11.11 -11.86 8.84
C ASN A 79 11.71 -10.89 7.79
N ASP A 80 12.43 -11.43 6.81
CA ASP A 80 13.12 -10.62 5.80
C ASP A 80 12.17 -9.81 4.91
N GLY A 81 10.96 -10.32 4.64
CA GLY A 81 9.94 -9.56 3.93
C GLY A 81 9.47 -8.34 4.72
N ALA A 82 9.24 -8.50 6.03
CA ALA A 82 8.83 -7.42 6.92
C ALA A 82 9.90 -6.31 7.05
N ARG A 83 11.17 -6.67 6.85
CA ARG A 83 12.31 -5.73 6.86
C ARG A 83 12.46 -4.92 5.57
N ARG A 84 11.84 -5.35 4.46
CA ARG A 84 11.92 -4.61 3.19
C ARG A 84 11.14 -3.29 3.29
N PRO A 85 11.71 -2.16 2.83
CA PRO A 85 10.95 -0.93 2.65
C PRO A 85 9.83 -1.18 1.65
N VAL A 86 8.62 -0.74 1.99
CA VAL A 86 7.45 -0.84 1.11
C VAL A 86 6.81 0.54 1.01
N ILE A 87 6.37 0.88 -0.21
CA ILE A 87 5.56 2.06 -0.47
C ILE A 87 4.14 1.57 -0.70
N THR A 88 3.20 2.06 0.09
CA THR A 88 1.78 1.80 -0.12
C THR A 88 1.21 2.88 -1.04
N LEU A 89 0.65 2.47 -2.17
CA LEU A 89 -0.06 3.33 -3.12
C LEU A 89 -1.56 3.23 -2.84
N PHE A 90 -2.12 4.31 -2.31
CA PHE A 90 -3.57 4.46 -2.17
C PHE A 90 -4.14 5.05 -3.45
N LEU A 91 -4.96 4.25 -4.13
CA LEU A 91 -5.52 4.54 -5.43
C LEU A 91 -6.95 5.05 -5.24
N GLN A 92 -7.17 6.35 -5.43
CA GLN A 92 -8.51 6.92 -5.51
C GLN A 92 -9.02 6.85 -6.93
N TYR A 93 -10.31 6.61 -7.08
CA TYR A 93 -10.91 6.42 -8.38
C TYR A 93 -12.30 7.03 -8.47
N ARG A 94 -12.66 7.38 -9.71
CA ARG A 94 -14.01 7.76 -10.08
C ARG A 94 -14.39 6.97 -11.33
N GLU A 95 -15.53 6.29 -11.26
CA GLU A 95 -15.93 5.35 -12.31
C GLU A 95 -14.80 4.36 -12.62
N VAL A 96 -14.48 4.14 -13.88
CA VAL A 96 -13.43 3.21 -14.33
C VAL A 96 -12.03 3.82 -14.37
N ARG A 97 -11.74 4.91 -13.65
CA ARG A 97 -10.45 5.62 -13.74
C ARG A 97 -9.85 5.94 -12.38
N ILE A 98 -8.56 5.66 -12.22
CA ILE A 98 -7.76 6.17 -11.10
C ILE A 98 -7.56 7.67 -11.31
N THR A 99 -7.99 8.47 -10.34
CA THR A 99 -7.95 9.94 -10.41
C THR A 99 -6.79 10.51 -9.62
N GLU A 100 -6.42 9.84 -8.52
CA GLU A 100 -5.35 10.26 -7.63
C GLU A 100 -4.61 9.06 -7.06
N ILE A 101 -3.32 9.24 -6.80
CA ILE A 101 -2.48 8.27 -6.10
C ILE A 101 -1.74 8.98 -4.98
N TYR A 102 -1.89 8.46 -3.77
CA TYR A 102 -1.13 8.88 -2.59
C TYR A 102 -0.08 7.81 -2.33
N ALA A 103 1.20 8.17 -2.43
CA ALA A 103 2.29 7.28 -2.12
C ALA A 103 2.74 7.51 -0.67
N VAL A 104 2.67 6.48 0.16
CA VAL A 104 3.01 6.53 1.58
C VAL A 104 4.09 5.51 1.87
N GLU A 105 5.21 5.95 2.43
CA GLU A 105 6.22 5.03 2.94
C GLU A 105 5.74 4.31 4.20
N ASP A 106 6.11 3.05 4.35
CA ASP A 106 5.74 2.21 5.49
C ASP A 106 5.98 2.86 6.86
N GLN A 107 7.08 3.61 7.03
CA GLN A 107 7.38 4.31 8.28
C GLN A 107 6.36 5.39 8.61
N GLN A 108 5.86 6.12 7.62
CA GLN A 108 4.82 7.14 7.83
C GLN A 108 3.51 6.47 8.25
N LEU A 109 3.18 5.37 7.58
CA LEU A 109 1.96 4.62 7.88
C LEU A 109 2.00 3.96 9.26
N LEU A 110 3.13 3.38 9.67
CA LEU A 110 3.30 2.81 11.01
C LEU A 110 3.15 3.87 12.11
N LYS A 111 3.63 5.10 11.87
CA LYS A 111 3.42 6.23 12.80
C LYS A 111 1.95 6.62 12.87
N ALA A 112 1.26 6.70 11.73
CA ALA A 112 -0.16 7.05 11.66
C ALA A 112 -1.06 6.03 12.37
N LEU A 113 -0.71 4.74 12.27
CA LEU A 113 -1.40 3.65 12.97
C LEU A 113 -1.21 3.66 14.49
N GLN A 114 -0.26 4.44 15.01
CA GLN A 114 0.08 4.52 16.43
C GLN A 114 0.34 3.14 17.08
N LEU A 115 0.83 2.17 16.30
CA LEU A 115 1.20 0.85 16.81
C LEU A 115 2.46 0.98 17.67
N THR A 116 2.39 0.47 18.89
CA THR A 116 3.55 0.32 19.77
C THR A 116 4.14 -1.07 19.63
N LYS A 117 5.38 -1.28 20.08
CA LYS A 117 5.97 -2.62 20.12
C LYS A 117 5.14 -3.58 20.96
N GLU A 118 4.59 -3.10 22.07
CA GLU A 118 3.75 -3.89 22.98
C GLU A 118 2.44 -4.31 22.30
N SER A 119 1.69 -3.37 21.71
CA SER A 119 0.44 -3.71 21.02
C SER A 119 0.67 -4.61 19.82
N ALA A 120 1.77 -4.42 19.09
CA ALA A 120 2.17 -5.32 18.00
C ALA A 120 2.48 -6.73 18.50
N GLN A 121 3.19 -6.88 19.62
CA GLN A 121 3.48 -8.19 20.22
C GLN A 121 2.20 -8.91 20.63
N ASP A 122 1.25 -8.19 21.23
CA ASP A 122 -0.05 -8.75 21.61
C ASP A 122 -0.87 -9.18 20.41
N LEU A 123 -0.96 -8.35 19.36
CA LEU A 123 -1.64 -8.71 18.12
C LEU A 123 -1.05 -10.00 17.51
N LEU A 124 0.27 -10.13 17.46
CA LEU A 124 0.92 -11.34 16.96
C LEU A 124 0.75 -12.55 17.88
N ARG A 125 0.66 -12.35 19.20
CA ARG A 125 0.37 -13.42 20.15
C ARG A 125 -1.05 -13.94 19.95
N ILE A 126 -2.04 -13.05 19.96
CA ILE A 126 -3.46 -13.40 19.75
C ILE A 126 -3.63 -14.07 18.38
N HIS A 127 -2.99 -13.55 17.32
CA HIS A 127 -3.04 -14.15 15.98
C HIS A 127 -2.59 -15.62 15.96
N ARG A 128 -1.62 -16.00 16.81
CA ARG A 128 -1.11 -17.38 16.95
C ARG A 128 -2.01 -18.27 17.83
N GLU A 129 -2.73 -17.69 18.77
CA GLU A 129 -3.58 -18.42 19.72
C GLU A 129 -4.97 -18.73 19.15
N VAL A 130 -5.47 -17.91 18.21
CA VAL A 130 -6.81 -18.13 17.62
C VAL A 130 -6.80 -19.31 16.63
N PRO A 131 -7.83 -20.17 16.64
CA PRO A 131 -7.82 -21.44 15.90
C PRO A 131 -7.97 -21.32 14.38
N ARG A 132 -8.20 -20.11 13.84
CA ARG A 132 -8.35 -19.86 12.39
C ARG A 132 -7.54 -18.63 11.99
N SER A 133 -8.19 -17.47 11.94
CA SER A 133 -7.55 -16.21 11.57
C SER A 133 -8.04 -15.10 12.48
N LEU A 134 -7.11 -14.25 12.90
CA LEU A 134 -7.42 -12.95 13.50
C LEU A 134 -7.59 -11.95 12.37
N ASN A 135 -8.76 -11.34 12.28
CA ASN A 135 -8.97 -10.17 11.43
C ASN A 135 -8.95 -8.92 12.33
N ALA A 136 -7.83 -8.19 12.31
CA ALA A 136 -7.67 -6.93 13.01
C ALA A 136 -7.31 -5.86 11.98
N GLN A 137 -8.21 -4.89 11.80
CA GLN A 137 -8.09 -3.86 10.77
C GLN A 137 -8.21 -2.47 11.36
N ALA A 138 -7.39 -1.55 10.85
CA ALA A 138 -7.59 -0.12 10.99
C ALA A 138 -8.12 0.46 9.68
N SER A 139 -8.91 1.51 9.79
CA SER A 139 -9.32 2.34 8.66
C SER A 139 -8.66 3.71 8.81
N LEU A 140 -8.24 4.29 7.70
CA LEU A 140 -7.82 5.68 7.63
C LEU A 140 -8.82 6.44 6.75
N ALA A 141 -9.16 7.67 7.15
CA ALA A 141 -9.90 8.56 6.27
C ALA A 141 -8.97 9.04 5.13
N PRO A 142 -9.52 9.44 3.97
CA PRO A 142 -8.71 10.01 2.89
C PRO A 142 -7.81 11.17 3.35
N ALA A 143 -8.32 12.04 4.23
CA ALA A 143 -7.56 13.15 4.79
C ALA A 143 -6.37 12.70 5.65
N ASP A 144 -6.49 11.56 6.36
CA ASP A 144 -5.37 11.00 7.14
C ASP A 144 -4.27 10.50 6.22
N VAL A 145 -4.64 9.88 5.09
CA VAL A 145 -3.69 9.38 4.08
C VAL A 145 -3.01 10.53 3.35
N GLU A 146 -3.75 11.56 2.99
CA GLU A 146 -3.21 12.79 2.39
C GLU A 146 -2.18 13.44 3.32
N ALA A 147 -2.47 13.54 4.61
CA ALA A 147 -1.58 14.17 5.58
C ALA A 147 -0.24 13.44 5.79
N ILE A 148 -0.17 12.15 5.45
CA ILE A 148 1.03 11.31 5.60
C ILE A 148 1.65 10.87 4.27
N ALA A 149 1.12 11.39 3.14
CA ALA A 149 1.64 11.07 1.82
C ALA A 149 3.05 11.63 1.66
N THR A 150 3.98 10.80 1.19
CA THR A 150 5.30 11.28 0.73
C THR A 150 5.12 12.17 -0.51
N PHE A 151 4.25 11.76 -1.43
CA PHE A 151 3.79 12.59 -2.54
C PHE A 151 2.37 12.20 -2.95
N THR A 152 1.72 13.14 -3.62
CA THR A 152 0.40 12.96 -4.23
C THR A 152 0.47 13.32 -5.71
N ILE A 153 -0.14 12.48 -6.54
CA ILE A 153 -0.40 12.80 -7.94
C ILE A 153 -1.90 12.75 -8.17
N GLY A 154 -2.42 13.70 -8.94
CA GLY A 154 -3.85 13.79 -9.24
C GLY A 154 -4.07 14.50 -10.56
N VAL A 155 -5.23 14.24 -11.15
CA VAL A 155 -5.72 15.02 -12.29
C VAL A 155 -6.44 16.25 -11.73
N VAL A 156 -5.84 17.43 -11.90
CA VAL A 156 -6.52 18.71 -11.64
C VAL A 156 -7.66 18.91 -12.64
#